data_AF-A0A0F8YZW4-F1
#
_entry.id   AF-A0A0F8YZW4-F1
#
_cell.length_a   1.000
_cell.length_b   1.000
_cell.length_c   1.000
_cell.angle_alpha   90.00
_cell.angle_beta   90.00
_cell.angle_gamma   90.00
#
_symmetry.space_group_name_H-M   'P 1'
#
loop_
_entity.id
_entity.type
_entity.pdbx_description
1 polymer ?
#
loop_
_entity_poly.entity_id
_entity_poly.type
_entity_poly.pdbx_seq_one_letter_code
_entity_poly.pdbx_strand_id
1 'polypeptide(L)'
;MKKICIDTRMIESAGIGTYLKSILKNLKEKVLEKEKFKIFLIVNSKVKEKKLEDYKWLSKNFELIFLDAPIYSIKEQILLPFKIPKCDLFFSPHFNIPIFPIRAKKRLVTIHDVYHLVFFSKLKFLEKIYAKFFIRKAALQSDKVLTVSNFSKSEILKYTKAKPDKIEVIYNTLNPIFLNKTKITDLKKNKKKIDKYKIPKKYFLFVGSLKSHKNLLNL
;
A
#
# COMPACT_ATOMS: atom_id res chain seq x y z
N MET A 1 15.69 20.49 -6.72
CA MET A 1 14.57 19.92 -5.94
C MET A 1 14.22 18.55 -6.51
N LYS A 2 14.32 17.48 -5.72
CA LYS A 2 14.03 16.10 -6.16
C LYS A 2 12.52 15.91 -6.35
N LYS A 3 12.10 15.18 -7.38
CA LYS A 3 10.70 14.93 -7.75
C LYS A 3 10.33 13.47 -7.50
N ILE A 4 9.29 13.22 -6.70
CA ILE A 4 8.80 11.87 -6.41
C ILE A 4 7.34 11.77 -6.83
N CYS A 5 6.98 10.72 -7.57
CA CYS A 5 5.60 10.40 -7.91
C CYS A 5 5.19 9.12 -7.19
N ILE A 6 4.07 9.15 -6.46
CA ILE A 6 3.57 8.01 -5.69
C ILE A 6 2.20 7.62 -6.23
N ASP A 7 2.01 6.34 -6.54
CA ASP A 7 0.69 5.81 -6.87
C ASP A 7 -0.13 5.60 -5.59
N THR A 8 -1.13 6.44 -5.37
CA THR A 8 -2.00 6.39 -4.18
C THR A 8 -3.43 5.95 -4.50
N ARG A 9 -3.68 5.41 -5.69
CA ARG A 9 -5.03 4.98 -6.10
C ARG A 9 -5.62 3.89 -5.20
N MET A 10 -4.78 3.15 -4.47
CA MET A 10 -5.16 2.12 -3.49
C MET A 10 -5.23 2.64 -2.04
N ILE A 11 -5.26 3.95 -1.80
CA ILE A 11 -5.26 4.54 -0.44
C ILE A 11 -6.46 4.10 0.42
N GLU A 12 -7.57 3.70 -0.19
CA GLU A 12 -8.76 3.19 0.51
C GLU A 12 -8.78 1.66 0.64
N SER A 13 -7.82 0.95 0.08
CA SER A 13 -7.74 -0.51 0.20
C SER A 13 -7.32 -0.93 1.61
N ALA A 14 -7.87 -2.04 2.11
CA ALA A 14 -7.44 -2.61 3.39
C ALA A 14 -5.95 -3.04 3.32
N GLY A 15 -5.19 -2.76 4.39
CA GLY A 15 -3.75 -3.07 4.45
C GLY A 15 -2.90 -2.07 3.65
N ILE A 16 -2.97 -2.13 2.31
CA ILE A 16 -2.20 -1.25 1.41
C ILE A 16 -2.54 0.22 1.67
N GLY A 17 -3.82 0.55 1.87
CA GLY A 17 -4.25 1.89 2.20
C GLY A 17 -3.76 2.37 3.56
N THR A 18 -3.74 1.50 4.57
CA THR A 18 -3.17 1.80 5.90
C THR A 18 -1.67 2.08 5.79
N TYR A 19 -0.95 1.27 5.01
CA TYR A 19 0.47 1.43 4.72
C TYR A 19 0.74 2.77 4.02
N LEU A 20 0.00 3.07 2.93
CA LEU A 20 0.09 4.35 2.22
C LEU A 20 -0.17 5.55 3.13
N LYS A 21 -1.25 5.51 3.93
CA LYS A 21 -1.58 6.60 4.86
C LYS A 21 -0.46 6.85 5.87
N SER A 22 0.15 5.78 6.38
CA SER A 22 1.31 5.87 7.29
C SER A 22 2.51 6.51 6.61
N ILE A 23 2.84 6.09 5.38
CA ILE A 23 3.94 6.67 4.60
C ILE A 23 3.71 8.16 4.34
N LEU A 24 2.55 8.53 3.80
CA LEU A 24 2.26 9.91 3.42
C LEU A 24 2.27 10.84 4.65
N LYS A 25 1.77 10.38 5.80
CA LYS A 25 1.86 11.12 7.06
C LYS A 25 3.31 11.34 7.49
N ASN A 26 4.13 10.28 7.52
CA ASN A 26 5.52 10.39 7.93
C ASN A 26 6.37 11.20 6.93
N LEU A 27 6.10 11.12 5.63
CA LEU A 27 6.76 11.94 4.61
C LEU A 27 6.52 13.43 4.86
N LYS A 28 5.27 13.79 5.19
CA LYS A 28 4.92 15.16 5.54
C LYS A 28 5.67 15.63 6.80
N GLU A 29 5.57 14.88 7.89
CA GLU A 29 6.08 15.29 9.20
C GLU A 29 7.60 15.25 9.32
N LYS A 30 8.29 14.36 8.59
CA LYS A 30 9.72 14.09 8.82
C LYS A 30 10.62 14.47 7.65
N VAL A 31 10.09 14.55 6.44
CA VAL A 31 10.89 14.72 5.21
C VAL A 31 10.68 16.08 4.60
N LEU A 32 9.43 16.52 4.41
CA LEU A 32 9.14 17.81 3.77
C LEU A 32 9.63 19.03 4.59
N GLU A 33 9.72 18.89 5.91
CA GLU A 33 10.25 19.95 6.79
C GLU A 33 11.79 20.05 6.73
N LYS A 34 12.48 18.98 6.30
CA LYS A 34 13.96 18.88 6.34
C LYS A 34 14.61 18.92 4.96
N GLU A 35 13.90 18.49 3.92
CA GLU A 35 14.40 18.42 2.55
C GLU A 35 13.41 18.99 1.54
N LYS A 36 13.95 19.63 0.48
CA LYS A 36 13.14 20.13 -0.64
C LYS A 36 12.83 19.01 -1.62
N PHE A 37 11.69 18.33 -1.42
CA PHE A 37 11.06 17.42 -2.39
C PHE A 37 9.81 18.06 -3.01
N LYS A 38 9.60 17.82 -4.30
CA LYS A 38 8.29 18.00 -4.95
C LYS A 38 7.65 16.63 -5.10
N ILE A 39 6.48 16.45 -4.51
CA ILE A 39 5.80 15.15 -4.49
C ILE A 39 4.48 15.23 -5.26
N PHE A 40 4.30 14.27 -6.18
CA PHE A 40 3.11 14.07 -6.99
C PHE A 40 2.38 12.83 -6.50
N LEU A 41 1.06 12.90 -6.33
CA LEU A 41 0.23 11.76 -5.94
C LEU A 41 -0.74 11.42 -7.06
N ILE A 42 -0.67 10.18 -7.53
CA ILE A 42 -1.67 9.66 -8.48
C ILE A 42 -2.88 9.20 -7.68
N VAL A 43 -4.05 9.79 -7.96
CA VAL A 43 -5.30 9.55 -7.23
C VAL A 43 -6.42 9.20 -8.21
N ASN A 44 -7.42 8.46 -7.73
CA ASN A 44 -8.65 8.22 -8.48
C ASN A 44 -9.61 9.41 -8.26
N SER A 45 -10.34 9.86 -9.29
CA SER A 45 -11.27 10.98 -9.17
C SER A 45 -12.43 10.71 -8.23
N LYS A 46 -12.76 9.44 -7.93
CA LYS A 46 -13.73 9.09 -6.88
C LYS A 46 -13.29 9.53 -5.48
N VAL A 47 -11.99 9.76 -5.26
CA VAL A 47 -11.47 10.36 -4.02
C VAL A 47 -11.85 11.85 -3.94
N LYS A 48 -12.07 12.50 -5.08
CA LYS A 48 -12.40 13.93 -5.22
C LYS A 48 -13.78 14.29 -4.68
N GLU A 49 -14.77 13.39 -4.80
CA GLU A 49 -16.18 13.71 -4.51
C GLU A 49 -16.66 13.33 -3.11
N LYS A 50 -16.01 12.37 -2.42
CA LYS A 50 -16.51 11.88 -1.12
C LYS A 50 -15.61 12.12 0.08
N LYS A 51 -14.30 12.36 -0.11
CA LYS A 51 -13.30 12.31 0.98
C LYS A 51 -12.09 13.23 0.80
N LEU A 52 -12.03 14.06 -0.25
CA LEU A 52 -10.89 14.97 -0.42
C LEU A 52 -10.76 15.97 0.75
N GLU A 53 -11.84 16.18 1.51
CA GLU A 53 -11.86 16.99 2.73
C GLU A 53 -11.07 16.36 3.88
N ASP A 54 -11.22 15.05 4.12
CA ASP A 54 -10.40 14.27 5.08
C ASP A 54 -8.92 14.22 4.67
N TYR A 55 -8.66 14.52 3.40
CA TYR A 55 -7.36 14.54 2.75
C TYR A 55 -6.95 15.94 2.29
N LYS A 56 -7.58 17.02 2.77
CA LYS A 56 -7.16 18.41 2.47
C LYS A 56 -5.70 18.65 2.87
N TRP A 57 -5.23 17.93 3.87
CA TRP A 57 -3.82 17.92 4.26
C TRP A 57 -2.88 17.36 3.20
N LEU A 58 -3.36 16.51 2.28
CA LEU A 58 -2.61 16.01 1.13
C LEU A 58 -2.46 17.11 0.06
N SER A 59 -3.56 17.77 -0.34
CA SER A 59 -3.53 18.74 -1.44
C SER A 59 -2.70 20.00 -1.17
N LYS A 60 -2.50 20.39 0.10
CA LYS A 60 -1.70 21.58 0.45
C LYS A 60 -0.20 21.40 0.20
N ASN A 61 0.30 20.16 0.24
CA ASN A 61 1.73 19.85 0.15
C ASN A 61 2.10 18.96 -1.03
N PHE A 62 1.09 18.40 -1.72
CA PHE A 62 1.26 17.45 -2.80
C PHE A 62 0.50 17.89 -4.05
N GLU A 63 1.13 17.72 -5.21
CA GLU A 63 0.46 17.93 -6.50
C GLU A 63 -0.33 16.67 -6.86
N LEU A 64 -1.64 16.83 -7.06
CA LEU A 64 -2.53 15.70 -7.37
C LEU A 64 -2.61 15.46 -8.88
N ILE A 65 -2.43 14.21 -9.29
CA ILE A 65 -2.59 13.74 -10.66
C ILE A 65 -3.77 12.77 -10.69
N PHE A 66 -4.83 13.15 -11.38
CA PHE A 66 -6.04 12.31 -11.48
C PHE A 66 -5.89 11.25 -12.57
N LEU A 67 -6.20 10.01 -12.22
CA LEU A 67 -6.23 8.86 -13.12
C LEU A 67 -7.39 7.91 -12.79
N ASP A 68 -8.41 7.91 -13.65
CA ASP A 68 -9.55 7.01 -13.58
C ASP A 68 -9.35 5.79 -14.46
N ALA A 69 -8.50 4.90 -13.98
CA ALA A 69 -8.30 3.57 -14.53
C ALA A 69 -8.47 2.53 -13.40
N PRO A 70 -9.32 1.51 -13.57
CA PRO A 70 -9.42 0.42 -12.61
C PRO A 70 -8.05 -0.25 -12.39
N ILE A 71 -7.71 -0.54 -11.14
CA ILE A 71 -6.51 -1.30 -10.79
C ILE A 71 -6.61 -2.67 -11.46
N TYR A 72 -5.50 -3.12 -12.06
CA TYR A 72 -5.36 -4.34 -12.85
C TYR A 72 -6.03 -4.36 -14.22
N SER A 73 -6.48 -3.21 -14.72
CA SER A 73 -7.06 -3.12 -16.06
C SER A 73 -6.02 -2.84 -17.15
N ILE A 74 -6.34 -3.18 -18.39
CA ILE A 74 -5.56 -2.78 -19.57
C ILE A 74 -5.51 -1.24 -19.66
N LYS A 75 -6.62 -0.57 -19.32
CA LYS A 75 -6.70 0.90 -19.28
C LYS A 75 -5.66 1.51 -18.33
N GLU A 76 -5.40 0.87 -17.19
CA GLU A 76 -4.34 1.30 -16.27
C GLU A 76 -2.96 1.22 -16.95
N GLN A 77 -2.66 0.11 -17.62
CA GLN A 77 -1.37 -0.08 -18.27
C GLN A 77 -1.12 0.88 -19.43
N ILE A 78 -2.17 1.34 -20.09
CA ILE A 78 -2.08 2.35 -21.15
C ILE A 78 -1.92 3.74 -20.55
N LEU A 79 -2.79 4.14 -19.61
CA LEU A 79 -2.87 5.54 -19.15
C LEU A 79 -1.84 5.91 -18.09
N LEU A 80 -1.47 4.97 -17.20
CA LEU A 80 -0.54 5.23 -16.10
C LEU A 80 0.84 5.71 -16.58
N PRO A 81 1.49 5.09 -17.59
CA PRO A 81 2.77 5.59 -18.13
C PRO A 81 2.72 7.06 -18.58
N PHE A 82 1.64 7.49 -19.23
CA PHE A 82 1.48 8.86 -19.73
C PHE A 82 1.17 9.87 -18.62
N LYS A 83 0.49 9.44 -17.56
CA LYS A 83 0.16 10.29 -16.41
C LYS A 83 1.30 10.47 -15.43
N ILE A 84 2.27 9.55 -15.39
CA ILE A 84 3.47 9.71 -14.57
C ILE A 84 4.29 10.89 -15.12
N PRO A 85 4.51 11.96 -14.31
CA PRO A 85 5.26 13.13 -14.75
C PRO A 85 6.76 12.80 -14.81
N LYS A 86 7.53 13.71 -15.41
CA LYS A 86 8.99 13.63 -15.34
C LYS A 86 9.45 13.77 -13.88
N CYS A 87 9.97 12.68 -13.31
CA CYS A 87 10.34 12.61 -11.89
C CYS A 87 11.63 11.80 -11.68
N ASP A 88 12.24 11.96 -10.50
CA ASP A 88 13.44 11.21 -10.11
C ASP A 88 13.07 9.81 -9.61
N LEU A 89 11.91 9.65 -8.98
CA LEU A 89 11.42 8.39 -8.45
C LEU A 89 9.92 8.21 -8.68
N PHE A 90 9.52 7.05 -9.22
CA PHE A 90 8.15 6.57 -9.17
C PHE A 90 8.03 5.45 -8.13
N PHE A 91 7.08 5.59 -7.20
CA PHE A 91 6.80 4.61 -6.15
C PHE A 91 5.40 4.00 -6.34
N SER A 92 5.35 2.68 -6.49
CA SER A 92 4.11 1.90 -6.47
C SER A 92 4.01 1.12 -5.15
N PRO A 93 2.95 1.29 -4.36
CA PRO A 93 2.77 0.59 -3.08
C PRO A 93 2.35 -0.88 -3.27
N HIS A 94 2.14 -1.28 -4.52
CA HIS A 94 1.73 -2.63 -4.89
C HIS A 94 2.30 -3.01 -6.27
N PHE A 95 2.15 -4.28 -6.67
CA PHE A 95 2.79 -4.81 -7.90
C PHE A 95 2.19 -4.30 -9.22
N ASN A 96 1.21 -3.39 -9.19
CA ASN A 96 0.54 -2.80 -10.37
C ASN A 96 1.39 -1.74 -11.07
N ILE A 97 2.67 -2.04 -11.33
CA ILE A 97 3.57 -1.12 -12.03
C ILE A 97 3.20 -1.03 -13.53
N PRO A 98 3.49 0.10 -14.18
CA PRO A 98 3.40 0.21 -15.64
C PRO A 98 4.51 -0.62 -16.31
N ILE A 99 4.13 -1.50 -17.23
CA ILE A 99 5.08 -2.31 -18.00
C ILE A 99 5.83 -1.52 -19.07
N PHE A 100 5.17 -0.48 -19.61
CA PHE A 100 5.73 0.41 -20.61
C PHE A 100 6.73 1.40 -20.00
N PRO A 101 7.63 1.99 -20.82
CA PRO A 101 8.52 3.05 -20.36
C PRO A 101 7.75 4.19 -19.69
N ILE A 102 8.33 4.75 -18.63
CA ILE A 102 7.76 5.89 -17.90
C ILE A 102 8.80 7.00 -17.80
N ARG A 103 8.36 8.23 -17.53
CA ARG A 103 9.23 9.41 -17.40
C ARG A 103 9.92 9.54 -16.04
N ALA A 104 10.01 8.44 -15.28
CA ALA A 104 10.69 8.38 -13.99
C ALA A 104 12.10 7.81 -14.15
N LYS A 105 13.11 8.44 -13.52
CA LYS A 105 14.50 7.94 -13.56
C LYS A 105 14.66 6.62 -12.81
N LYS A 106 13.94 6.47 -11.70
CA LYS A 106 13.97 5.28 -10.83
C LYS A 106 12.57 4.78 -10.52
N ARG A 107 12.45 3.48 -10.31
CA ARG A 107 11.22 2.76 -9.93
C ARG A 107 11.42 2.04 -8.59
N LEU A 108 10.54 2.31 -7.65
CA LEU A 108 10.41 1.62 -6.38
C LEU A 108 9.05 0.95 -6.33
N VAL A 109 9.02 -0.31 -5.89
CA VAL A 109 7.76 -1.04 -5.69
C VAL A 109 7.74 -1.68 -4.33
N THR A 110 6.59 -1.69 -3.66
CA THR A 110 6.35 -2.59 -2.52
C THR A 110 5.58 -3.81 -2.99
N ILE A 111 6.13 -5.00 -2.75
CA ILE A 111 5.43 -6.28 -2.92
C ILE A 111 5.23 -6.86 -1.52
N HIS A 112 4.03 -6.70 -0.97
CA HIS A 112 3.71 -7.12 0.39
C HIS A 112 3.80 -8.65 0.57
N ASP A 113 3.23 -9.36 -0.38
CA ASP A 113 3.30 -10.81 -0.45
C ASP A 113 3.15 -11.25 -1.91
N VAL A 114 3.36 -12.55 -2.13
CA VAL A 114 2.99 -13.23 -3.36
C VAL A 114 1.84 -14.20 -3.08
N TYR A 115 0.96 -13.87 -2.12
CA TYR A 115 -0.14 -14.73 -1.72
C TYR A 115 -1.02 -15.12 -2.92
N HIS A 116 -1.21 -14.18 -3.86
CA HIS A 116 -1.90 -14.44 -5.14
C HIS A 116 -1.23 -15.53 -5.99
N LEU A 117 0.06 -15.79 -5.83
CA LEU A 117 0.81 -16.86 -6.50
C LEU A 117 0.86 -18.15 -5.69
N VAL A 118 0.61 -18.12 -4.37
CA VAL A 118 0.72 -19.28 -3.47
C VAL A 118 -0.66 -19.90 -3.18
N PHE A 119 -1.71 -19.09 -3.08
CA PHE A 119 -3.08 -19.57 -2.83
C PHE A 119 -3.86 -19.77 -4.14
N PHE A 120 -3.39 -20.77 -4.89
CA PHE A 120 -3.82 -21.18 -6.23
C PHE A 120 -5.32 -21.50 -6.40
N SER A 121 -6.06 -21.82 -5.34
CA SER A 121 -7.40 -22.41 -5.43
C SER A 121 -8.56 -21.41 -5.56
N LYS A 122 -8.31 -20.09 -5.42
CA LYS A 122 -9.39 -19.07 -5.37
C LYS A 122 -9.38 -18.03 -6.49
N LEU A 123 -8.42 -18.08 -7.40
CA LEU A 123 -8.32 -17.14 -8.53
C LEU A 123 -8.69 -17.83 -9.84
N LYS A 124 -9.36 -17.10 -10.74
CA LYS A 124 -9.61 -17.57 -12.12
C LYS A 124 -8.28 -17.72 -12.85
N PHE A 125 -8.21 -18.63 -13.82
CA PHE A 125 -6.96 -18.92 -14.55
C PHE A 125 -6.26 -17.66 -15.12
N LEU A 126 -7.03 -16.73 -15.68
CA LEU A 126 -6.51 -15.47 -16.22
C LEU A 126 -5.96 -14.53 -15.13
N GLU A 127 -6.58 -14.49 -13.94
CA GLU A 127 -6.09 -13.69 -12.82
C GLU A 127 -4.74 -14.23 -12.29
N LYS A 128 -4.53 -15.56 -12.37
CA LYS A 128 -3.25 -16.19 -12.02
C LYS A 128 -2.15 -15.77 -12.98
N ILE A 129 -2.41 -15.86 -14.28
CA ILE A 129 -1.45 -15.45 -15.32
C ILE A 129 -1.11 -13.98 -15.15
N TYR A 130 -2.14 -13.15 -14.94
CA TYR A 130 -1.98 -11.73 -14.67
C TYR A 130 -1.08 -11.48 -13.47
N ALA A 131 -1.41 -12.02 -12.28
CA ALA A 131 -0.63 -11.80 -11.08
C ALA A 131 0.82 -12.28 -11.23
N LYS A 132 1.03 -13.47 -11.80
CA LYS A 132 2.38 -14.03 -12.03
C LYS A 132 3.20 -13.14 -12.95
N PHE A 133 2.61 -12.70 -14.04
CA PHE A 133 3.27 -11.83 -15.01
C PHE A 133 3.62 -10.48 -14.38
N PHE A 134 2.66 -9.80 -13.74
CA PHE A 134 2.86 -8.47 -13.18
C PHE A 134 3.77 -8.44 -11.96
N ILE A 135 3.70 -9.42 -11.06
CA ILE A 135 4.63 -9.53 -9.93
C ILE A 135 6.06 -9.74 -10.45
N ARG A 136 6.25 -10.61 -11.45
CA ARG A 136 7.56 -10.82 -12.07
C ARG A 136 8.07 -9.54 -12.74
N LYS A 137 7.22 -8.84 -13.51
CA LYS A 137 7.60 -7.57 -14.15
C LYS A 137 7.92 -6.49 -13.11
N ALA A 138 7.13 -6.38 -12.05
CA ALA A 138 7.36 -5.48 -10.93
C ALA A 138 8.75 -5.66 -10.32
N ALA A 139 9.12 -6.90 -10.02
CA ALA A 139 10.41 -7.19 -9.40
C ALA A 139 11.59 -6.97 -10.36
N LEU A 140 11.43 -7.27 -11.65
CA LEU A 140 12.50 -7.14 -12.64
C LEU A 140 12.72 -5.69 -13.10
N GLN A 141 11.65 -4.95 -13.37
CA GLN A 141 11.71 -3.58 -13.90
C GLN A 141 11.94 -2.50 -12.84
N SER A 142 11.73 -2.81 -11.56
CA SER A 142 12.03 -1.87 -10.48
C SER A 142 13.51 -1.83 -10.18
N ASP A 143 14.01 -0.65 -9.81
CA ASP A 143 15.38 -0.47 -9.30
C ASP A 143 15.51 -1.08 -7.91
N LYS A 144 14.46 -0.92 -7.08
CA LYS A 144 14.35 -1.52 -5.75
C LYS A 144 12.96 -2.07 -5.50
N VAL A 145 12.90 -3.16 -4.73
CA VAL A 145 11.67 -3.83 -4.30
C VAL A 145 11.67 -3.86 -2.79
N LEU A 146 10.63 -3.31 -2.17
CA LEU A 146 10.39 -3.40 -0.74
C LEU A 146 9.46 -4.56 -0.45
N THR A 147 9.69 -5.26 0.65
CA THR A 147 8.76 -6.27 1.18
C THR A 147 8.75 -6.23 2.69
N VAL A 148 7.76 -6.87 3.30
CA VAL A 148 7.43 -6.68 4.73
C VAL A 148 7.93 -7.79 5.65
N SER A 149 8.56 -8.83 5.09
CA SER A 149 9.14 -9.92 5.88
C SER A 149 10.21 -10.69 5.09
N ASN A 150 11.10 -11.41 5.79
CA ASN A 150 12.04 -12.33 5.17
C ASN A 150 11.35 -13.48 4.43
N PHE A 151 10.19 -13.95 4.92
CA PHE A 151 9.37 -14.95 4.23
C PHE A 151 8.84 -14.41 2.90
N SER A 152 8.29 -13.20 2.89
CA SER A 152 7.85 -12.55 1.65
C SER A 152 9.03 -12.38 0.69
N LYS A 153 10.22 -12.00 1.18
CA LYS A 153 11.44 -11.88 0.36
C LYS A 153 11.81 -13.21 -0.30
N SER A 154 11.86 -14.32 0.45
CA SER A 154 12.20 -15.63 -0.12
C SER A 154 11.21 -16.07 -1.20
N GLU A 155 9.92 -15.84 -0.96
CA GLU A 155 8.88 -16.18 -1.93
C GLU A 155 8.94 -15.29 -3.18
N ILE A 156 9.17 -13.97 -3.03
CA ILE A 156 9.35 -13.08 -4.19
C ILE A 156 10.54 -13.55 -5.04
N LEU A 157 11.68 -13.90 -4.42
CA LEU A 157 12.85 -14.40 -5.15
C LEU A 157 12.53 -15.67 -5.94
N LYS A 158 11.86 -16.63 -5.28
CA LYS A 158 11.44 -17.91 -5.87
C LYS A 158 10.57 -17.71 -7.13
N TYR A 159 9.56 -16.84 -7.07
CA TYR A 159 8.60 -16.69 -8.18
C TYR A 159 9.06 -15.70 -9.26
N THR A 160 9.90 -14.72 -8.92
CA THR A 160 10.30 -13.65 -9.85
C THR A 160 11.68 -13.84 -10.45
N LYS A 161 12.57 -14.61 -9.81
CA LYS A 161 13.99 -14.70 -10.16
C LYS A 161 14.68 -13.33 -10.20
N ALA A 162 14.20 -12.36 -9.42
CA ALA A 162 14.86 -11.06 -9.26
C ALA A 162 16.18 -11.23 -8.49
N LYS A 163 17.10 -10.27 -8.66
CA LYS A 163 18.37 -10.30 -7.92
C LYS A 163 18.14 -10.02 -6.43
N PRO A 164 18.77 -10.76 -5.49
CA PRO A 164 18.56 -10.59 -4.05
C PRO A 164 18.86 -9.19 -3.50
N ASP A 165 19.86 -8.50 -4.07
CA ASP A 165 20.29 -7.13 -3.74
C ASP A 165 19.25 -6.07 -4.09
N LYS A 166 18.34 -6.36 -5.02
CA LYS A 166 17.20 -5.48 -5.34
C LYS A 166 16.11 -5.51 -4.28
N ILE A 167 16.02 -6.58 -3.48
CA ILE A 167 14.91 -6.78 -2.54
C ILE A 167 15.33 -6.44 -1.11
N GLU A 168 14.70 -5.41 -0.57
CA GLU A 168 14.91 -4.91 0.78
C GLU A 168 13.70 -5.22 1.67
N VAL A 169 13.97 -5.68 2.89
CA VAL A 169 12.93 -5.99 3.87
C VAL A 169 12.76 -4.79 4.78
N ILE A 170 11.58 -4.16 4.70
CA ILE A 170 11.16 -3.07 5.58
C ILE A 170 9.87 -3.52 6.25
N TYR A 171 9.97 -3.87 7.52
CA TYR A 171 8.83 -4.32 8.32
C TYR A 171 7.78 -3.21 8.45
N ASN A 172 6.51 -3.58 8.37
CA ASN A 172 5.43 -2.67 8.69
C ASN A 172 5.51 -2.26 10.16
N THR A 173 5.28 -0.98 10.44
CA THR A 173 5.27 -0.46 11.81
C THR A 173 3.84 -0.32 12.32
N LEU A 174 3.67 -0.36 13.64
CA LEU A 174 2.39 -0.06 14.27
C LEU A 174 2.10 1.43 14.17
N ASN A 175 0.82 1.78 14.05
CA ASN A 175 0.41 3.18 14.21
C ASN A 175 0.79 3.63 15.64
N PRO A 176 1.49 4.78 15.81
CA PRO A 176 1.89 5.27 17.13
C PRO A 176 0.75 5.39 18.15
N ILE A 177 -0.50 5.49 17.70
CA ILE A 177 -1.67 5.47 18.60
C ILE A 177 -1.72 4.21 19.48
N PHE A 178 -1.20 3.08 19.01
CA PHE A 178 -1.13 1.83 19.76
C PHE A 178 0.05 1.78 20.74
N LEU A 179 1.01 2.70 20.61
CA LEU A 179 2.18 2.80 21.51
C LEU A 179 1.92 3.77 22.67
N ASN A 180 0.94 4.67 22.54
CA ASN A 180 0.55 5.60 23.60
C ASN A 180 -0.28 4.91 24.70
N LYS A 181 0.41 4.39 25.72
CA LYS A 181 -0.19 3.81 26.93
C LYS A 181 -1.12 4.77 27.68
N THR A 182 -0.93 6.08 27.53
CA THR A 182 -1.73 7.14 28.18
C THR A 182 -3.18 7.23 27.72
N LYS A 183 -3.59 6.58 26.61
CA LYS A 183 -5.02 6.47 26.23
C LYS A 183 -5.72 5.26 26.84
N ILE A 184 -5.00 4.33 27.44
CA ILE A 184 -5.56 3.13 28.09
C ILE A 184 -6.26 3.50 29.41
N THR A 185 -5.85 4.60 30.05
CA THR A 185 -6.46 5.11 31.29
C THR A 185 -7.87 5.68 31.11
N ASP A 186 -8.30 5.95 29.86
CA ASP A 186 -9.65 6.42 29.52
C ASP A 186 -10.70 5.28 29.40
N LEU A 187 -10.36 4.04 29.78
CA LEU A 187 -11.31 2.92 29.85
C LEU A 187 -12.53 3.26 30.73
N LYS A 188 -12.37 4.10 31.76
CA LYS A 188 -13.49 4.61 32.58
C LYS A 188 -14.42 5.56 31.81
N LYS A 189 -13.91 6.41 30.92
CA LYS A 189 -14.72 7.28 30.05
C LYS A 189 -15.41 6.52 28.92
N ASN A 190 -14.79 5.46 28.42
CA ASN A 190 -15.36 4.62 27.36
C ASN A 190 -16.25 3.47 27.87
N LYS A 191 -16.42 3.33 29.19
CA LYS A 191 -17.23 2.28 29.81
C LYS A 191 -18.65 2.24 29.24
N LYS A 192 -19.33 3.41 29.14
CA LYS A 192 -20.65 3.53 28.50
C LYS A 192 -20.70 3.03 27.04
N LYS A 193 -19.62 3.17 26.27
CA LYS A 193 -19.55 2.67 24.88
C LYS A 193 -19.34 1.16 24.84
N ILE A 194 -18.55 0.61 25.77
CA ILE A 194 -18.26 -0.82 25.86
C ILE A 194 -19.47 -1.58 26.43
N ASP A 195 -20.15 -1.02 27.43
CA ASP A 195 -21.32 -1.60 28.07
C ASP A 195 -22.48 -1.84 27.07
N LYS A 196 -22.59 -1.00 26.02
CA LYS A 196 -23.54 -1.21 24.91
C LYS A 196 -23.34 -2.56 24.21
N TYR A 197 -22.10 -3.04 24.11
CA TYR A 197 -21.78 -4.29 23.44
C TYR A 197 -21.87 -5.52 24.37
N LYS A 198 -22.22 -5.32 25.66
CA LYS A 198 -22.39 -6.39 26.66
C LYS A 198 -21.24 -7.41 26.67
N ILE A 199 -20.00 -6.94 26.50
CA ILE A 199 -18.82 -7.81 26.36
C ILE A 199 -18.54 -8.49 27.71
N PRO A 200 -18.32 -9.82 27.76
CA PRO A 200 -18.01 -10.52 29.00
C PRO A 200 -16.67 -10.06 29.59
N LYS A 201 -16.48 -10.24 30.91
CA LYS A 201 -15.24 -9.87 31.60
C LYS A 201 -13.99 -10.57 31.03
N LYS A 202 -14.16 -11.77 30.47
CA LYS A 202 -13.11 -12.55 29.80
C LYS A 202 -13.58 -12.82 28.37
N TYR A 203 -12.73 -12.52 27.39
CA TYR A 203 -13.01 -12.73 25.99
C TYR A 203 -11.72 -12.91 25.19
N PHE A 204 -11.83 -13.56 24.04
CA PHE A 204 -10.83 -13.50 22.97
C PHE A 204 -11.31 -12.49 21.91
N LEU A 205 -10.40 -11.67 21.40
CA LEU A 205 -10.71 -10.69 20.35
C LEU A 205 -10.06 -11.08 19.04
N PHE A 206 -10.88 -11.37 18.03
CA PHE A 206 -10.44 -11.51 16.65
C PHE A 206 -10.73 -10.22 15.87
N VAL A 207 -9.70 -9.64 15.24
CA VAL A 207 -9.85 -8.50 14.33
C VAL A 207 -9.28 -8.87 12.97
N GLY A 208 -10.16 -9.10 11.99
CA GLY A 208 -9.75 -9.47 10.65
C GLY A 208 -10.92 -9.62 9.70
N SER A 209 -10.60 -9.75 8.41
CA SER A 209 -11.62 -10.08 7.40
C SER A 209 -12.02 -11.55 7.49
N LEU A 210 -13.28 -11.84 7.16
CA LEU A 210 -13.84 -13.19 7.10
C LEU A 210 -13.29 -13.94 5.87
N LYS A 211 -12.04 -14.41 5.96
CA LYS A 211 -11.37 -15.18 4.90
C LYS A 211 -10.96 -16.54 5.43
N SER A 212 -11.11 -17.60 4.64
CA SER A 212 -10.84 -18.97 5.07
C SER A 212 -9.41 -19.18 5.62
N HIS A 213 -8.40 -18.52 5.03
CA HIS A 213 -7.01 -18.60 5.49
C HIS A 213 -6.75 -17.87 6.82
N LYS A 214 -7.74 -17.18 7.39
CA LYS A 214 -7.67 -16.58 8.72
C LYS A 214 -8.07 -17.55 9.83
N ASN A 215 -8.49 -18.76 9.48
CA ASN A 215 -8.72 -19.87 10.39
C ASN A 215 -9.74 -19.58 11.52
N LEU A 216 -10.74 -18.74 11.27
CA LEU A 216 -11.76 -18.36 12.28
C LEU A 216 -12.55 -19.54 12.85
N LEU A 217 -12.67 -20.64 12.10
CA LEU A 217 -13.40 -21.82 12.55
C LEU A 217 -12.67 -22.57 13.67
N ASN A 218 -11.38 -22.29 13.89
CA ASN A 218 -10.52 -22.93 14.89
C ASN A 218 -10.13 -21.96 16.03
N LEU A 219 -10.89 -20.87 16.19
CA LEU A 219 -10.66 -19.82 17.19
C LEU A 219 -11.51 -20.04 18.44
#